data_AF-A0A7C0UYY3-F1
#
_entry.id   AF-A0A7C0UYY3-F1
#
_cell.length_a   1.000
_cell.length_b   1.000
_cell.length_c   1.000
_cell.angle_alpha   90.00
_cell.angle_beta   90.00
_cell.angle_gamma   90.00
#
_symmetry.space_group_name_H-M   'P 1'
#
loop_
_entity.id
_entity.type
_entity.pdbx_description
1 polymer ?
#
loop_
_entity_poly.entity_id
_entity_poly.type
_entity_poly.pdbx_seq_one_letter_code
_entity_poly.pdbx_strand_id
1 'polypeptide(L)'
;DEAVFKLVRIKRKTMVKGGNIQLTFHDGRNQLIKLKDPFQPVEDVYSTYDTVKLGIPEQEILDHFKLAKGYLAVTIGGSNIGFLGKIKSISRIFKKSRALVVLENERGKEARTILEYVFVVGKEEPAISLPEEVMKGGE
;
A
#
# COMPACT_ATOMS: atom_id res chain seq x y z
N ASP A 1 0.04 -21.36 3.63
CA ASP A 1 1.42 -20.88 3.45
C ASP A 1 1.50 -19.38 3.16
N GLU A 2 1.47 -18.54 4.21
CA GLU A 2 1.71 -17.09 4.08
C GLU A 2 3.17 -16.70 4.36
N ALA A 3 3.99 -17.61 4.90
CA ALA A 3 5.38 -17.34 5.29
C ALA A 3 6.32 -17.11 4.09
N VAL A 4 5.90 -17.47 2.87
CA VAL A 4 6.69 -17.35 1.63
C VAL A 4 6.59 -15.97 0.99
N PHE A 5 5.84 -15.04 1.57
CA PHE A 5 5.73 -13.68 1.04
C PHE A 5 5.53 -12.64 2.14
N LYS A 6 5.69 -11.36 1.76
CA LYS A 6 5.42 -10.21 2.63
C LYS A 6 4.79 -9.08 1.85
N LEU A 7 3.78 -8.44 2.44
CA LEU A 7 3.26 -7.18 1.93
C LEU A 7 4.18 -6.03 2.33
N VAL A 8 4.65 -5.27 1.35
CA VAL A 8 5.46 -4.08 1.60
C VAL A 8 4.95 -2.85 0.88
N ARG A 9 4.74 -1.78 1.65
CA ARG A 9 4.38 -0.46 1.10
C ARG A 9 5.58 0.26 0.49
N ILE A 10 5.39 0.84 -0.69
CA ILE A 10 6.36 1.68 -1.41
C ILE A 10 6.47 3.03 -0.69
N LYS A 11 7.61 3.27 -0.05
CA LYS A 11 7.90 4.52 0.67
C LYS A 11 8.40 5.61 -0.28
N ARG A 12 9.27 5.23 -1.22
CA ARG A 12 9.91 6.15 -2.16
C ARG A 12 10.12 5.46 -3.49
N LYS A 13 10.07 6.26 -4.55
CA LYS A 13 10.35 5.86 -5.92
C LYS A 13 11.30 6.90 -6.51
N THR A 14 12.41 6.46 -7.07
CA THR A 14 13.46 7.36 -7.56
C THR A 14 14.09 6.78 -8.82
N MET A 15 14.35 7.62 -9.82
CA MET A 15 15.15 7.22 -10.98
C MET A 15 16.62 7.16 -10.59
N VAL A 16 17.29 6.07 -10.92
CA VAL A 16 18.71 5.85 -10.61
C VAL A 16 19.57 5.93 -11.88
N LYS A 17 20.90 5.96 -11.69
CA LYS A 17 21.85 5.96 -12.81
C LYS A 17 21.56 4.77 -13.75
N GLY A 18 21.59 5.03 -15.05
CA GLY A 18 21.20 4.06 -16.08
C GLY A 18 19.72 4.08 -16.46
N GLY A 19 18.95 5.08 -16.01
CA GLY A 19 17.58 5.30 -16.47
C GLY A 19 16.54 4.33 -15.89
N ASN A 20 16.91 3.54 -14.88
CA ASN A 20 16.03 2.58 -14.21
C ASN A 20 15.33 3.21 -13.00
N ILE A 21 14.30 2.53 -12.49
CA ILE A 21 13.56 2.98 -11.30
C ILE A 21 13.92 2.13 -10.10
N GLN A 22 14.22 2.76 -8.97
CA GLN A 22 14.34 2.11 -7.68
C GLN A 22 13.10 2.38 -6.83
N LEU A 23 12.49 1.30 -6.35
CA LEU A 23 11.46 1.32 -5.31
C LEU A 23 12.15 1.08 -3.97
N THR A 24 11.95 1.98 -3.01
CA THR A 24 12.34 1.78 -1.62
C THR A 24 11.08 1.49 -0.79
N PHE A 25 11.10 0.37 -0.08
CA PHE A 25 9.99 -0.06 0.76
C PHE A 25 10.09 0.47 2.19
N HIS A 26 9.00 0.38 2.94
CA HIS A 26 8.93 0.88 4.32
C HIS A 26 9.83 0.11 5.31
N ASP A 27 10.20 -1.13 4.99
CA ASP A 27 11.09 -1.98 5.79
C ASP A 27 12.57 -1.85 5.41
N GLY A 28 12.91 -0.89 4.55
CA GLY A 28 14.29 -0.58 4.15
C GLY A 28 14.81 -1.35 2.94
N ARG A 29 14.07 -2.36 2.44
CA ARG A 29 14.43 -3.08 1.22
C ARG A 29 14.28 -2.21 -0.03
N ASN A 30 15.02 -2.55 -1.08
CA ASN A 30 14.97 -1.85 -2.37
C ASN A 30 14.75 -2.85 -3.50
N GLN A 31 13.89 -2.49 -4.46
CA GLN A 31 13.69 -3.23 -5.71
C GLN A 31 14.07 -2.36 -6.90
N LEU A 32 14.87 -2.91 -7.82
CA LEU A 32 15.20 -2.25 -9.08
C LEU A 32 14.23 -2.72 -10.18
N ILE A 33 13.53 -1.77 -10.78
CA ILE A 33 12.68 -1.95 -11.96
C ILE A 33 13.49 -1.51 -13.17
N LYS A 34 13.84 -2.47 -14.03
CA LYS A 34 14.57 -2.21 -15.27
C LYS A 34 13.61 -1.66 -16.31
N LEU A 35 13.92 -0.49 -16.86
CA LEU A 35 13.14 0.13 -17.92
C LEU A 35 13.79 -0.20 -19.25
N LYS A 36 12.99 -0.63 -20.23
CA LYS A 36 13.47 -0.84 -21.61
C LYS A 36 13.73 0.50 -22.31
N ASP A 37 12.82 1.45 -22.10
CA ASP A 37 12.93 2.81 -22.57
C ASP A 37 12.62 3.80 -21.42
N PRO A 38 13.63 4.55 -20.94
CA PRO A 38 13.42 5.57 -19.91
C PRO A 38 12.49 6.72 -20.31
N PHE A 39 12.32 6.98 -21.62
CA PHE A 39 11.45 8.03 -22.13
C PHE A 39 10.00 7.57 -22.29
N GLN A 40 9.76 6.25 -22.33
CA GLN A 40 8.43 5.64 -22.35
C GLN A 40 8.38 4.41 -21.43
N PRO A 41 8.40 4.61 -20.11
CA PRO A 41 8.56 3.52 -19.16
C PRO A 41 7.23 2.78 -18.93
N VAL A 42 6.91 1.83 -19.80
CA VAL A 42 5.70 0.98 -19.69
C VAL A 42 5.72 0.16 -18.40
N GLU A 43 6.91 -0.22 -17.93
CA GLU A 43 7.09 -0.95 -16.68
C GLU A 43 6.87 -0.09 -15.43
N ASP A 44 6.69 1.23 -15.59
CA ASP A 44 6.49 2.16 -14.48
C ASP A 44 5.03 2.23 -13.99
N VAL A 45 4.54 1.11 -13.48
CA VAL A 45 3.16 0.98 -12.96
C VAL A 45 3.02 1.31 -11.47
N TYR A 46 4.13 1.56 -10.78
CA TYR A 46 4.19 1.65 -9.32
C TYR A 46 4.14 3.10 -8.83
N SER A 47 3.38 3.34 -7.74
CA SER A 47 3.30 4.64 -7.08
C SER A 47 3.66 4.57 -5.60
N THR A 48 4.12 5.69 -5.05
CA THR A 48 4.32 5.79 -3.59
C THR A 48 3.00 5.60 -2.84
N TYR A 49 3.06 4.91 -1.70
CA TYR A 49 1.94 4.44 -0.88
C TYR A 49 1.16 3.24 -1.40
N ASP A 50 1.47 2.74 -2.61
CA ASP A 50 1.00 1.43 -3.02
C ASP A 50 1.67 0.33 -2.19
N THR A 51 1.05 -0.84 -2.13
CA THR A 51 1.59 -2.04 -1.50
C THR A 51 1.94 -3.06 -2.57
N VAL A 52 3.09 -3.72 -2.45
CA VAL A 52 3.45 -4.87 -3.28
C VAL A 52 3.56 -6.12 -2.42
N LYS A 53 3.19 -7.26 -2.99
CA LYS A 53 3.43 -8.58 -2.41
C LYS A 53 4.79 -9.07 -2.91
N LEU A 54 5.76 -9.18 -2.01
CA LEU A 54 7.09 -9.69 -2.34
C LEU A 54 7.23 -11.15 -1.91
N GLY A 55 7.74 -11.99 -2.81
CA GLY A 55 8.20 -13.33 -2.47
C GLY A 55 9.40 -13.31 -1.53
N ILE A 56 9.53 -14.33 -0.69
CA ILE A 56 10.67 -14.55 0.19
C ILE A 56 11.16 -16.00 -0.04
N PRO A 57 12.47 -16.21 -0.27
CA PRO A 57 13.56 -15.24 -0.19
C PRO A 57 13.86 -14.41 -1.46
N GLU A 58 13.27 -14.73 -2.60
CA GLU A 58 13.68 -14.23 -3.93
C GLU A 58 13.37 -12.74 -4.17
N GLN A 59 12.48 -12.14 -3.38
CA GLN A 59 12.06 -10.74 -3.49
C GLN A 59 11.47 -10.36 -4.85
N GLU A 60 10.90 -11.33 -5.55
CA GLU A 60 10.09 -11.05 -6.74
C GLU A 60 8.75 -10.38 -6.36
N ILE A 61 8.30 -9.44 -7.20
CA ILE A 61 6.98 -8.83 -7.03
C ILE A 61 5.93 -9.80 -7.58
N LEU A 62 5.16 -10.38 -6.67
CA LEU A 62 4.09 -11.33 -6.96
C LEU A 62 2.76 -10.64 -7.26
N ASP A 63 2.51 -9.50 -6.62
CA ASP A 63 1.26 -8.75 -6.77
C ASP A 63 1.43 -7.26 -6.41
N HIS A 64 0.50 -6.42 -6.87
CA HIS A 64 0.49 -4.97 -6.68
C HIS A 64 -0.90 -4.45 -6.31
N PHE A 65 -1.01 -3.88 -5.11
CA PHE A 65 -2.21 -3.24 -4.59
C PHE A 65 -2.07 -1.73 -4.61
N LYS A 66 -2.91 -1.08 -5.42
CA LYS A 66 -2.89 0.37 -5.61
C LYS A 66 -3.52 1.09 -4.43
N LEU A 67 -2.97 2.25 -4.09
CA LEU A 67 -3.66 3.22 -3.25
C LEU A 67 -4.74 3.94 -4.08
N ALA A 68 -5.90 3.31 -4.20
CA ALA A 68 -7.04 3.83 -4.95
C ALA A 68 -8.37 3.56 -4.25
N LYS A 69 -9.42 4.27 -4.66
CA LYS A 69 -10.78 4.01 -4.16
C LYS A 69 -11.18 2.55 -4.41
N GLY A 70 -11.88 1.97 -3.45
CA GLY A 70 -12.36 0.59 -3.50
C GLY A 70 -11.36 -0.46 -3.00
N TYR A 71 -10.08 -0.12 -2.84
CA TYR A 71 -9.08 -1.05 -2.30
C TYR A 71 -9.21 -1.17 -0.78
N LEU A 72 -8.94 -2.36 -0.26
CA LEU A 72 -8.99 -2.68 1.15
C LEU A 72 -7.70 -2.24 1.85
N ALA A 73 -7.83 -1.47 2.93
CA ALA A 73 -6.70 -0.94 3.68
C ALA A 73 -6.94 -1.01 5.19
N VAL A 74 -5.84 -1.11 5.93
CA VAL A 74 -5.81 -1.03 7.38
C VAL A 74 -5.08 0.23 7.82
N THR A 75 -5.52 0.80 8.93
CA THR A 75 -4.82 1.89 9.59
C THR A 75 -3.70 1.37 10.49
N ILE A 76 -2.49 1.87 10.31
CA ILE A 76 -1.29 1.45 11.07
C ILE A 76 -0.85 2.47 12.13
N GLY A 77 -1.64 3.52 12.36
CA GLY A 77 -1.32 4.57 13.31
C GLY A 77 -2.46 5.56 13.52
N GLY A 78 -2.27 6.45 14.50
CA GLY A 78 -3.29 7.43 14.92
C GLY A 78 -4.36 6.81 15.83
N SER A 79 -5.43 7.57 16.09
CA SER A 79 -6.52 7.15 16.98
C SER A 79 -7.37 6.01 16.42
N ASN A 80 -7.38 5.84 15.10
CA ASN A 80 -8.16 4.81 14.41
C ASN A 80 -7.32 3.57 14.09
N ILE A 81 -6.20 3.29 14.78
CA ILE A 81 -5.31 2.16 14.48
C ILE A 81 -6.06 0.81 14.49
N GLY A 82 -5.73 -0.08 13.55
CA GLY A 82 -6.38 -1.39 13.41
C GLY A 82 -7.74 -1.35 12.71
N PHE A 83 -8.21 -0.19 12.27
CA PHE A 83 -9.43 -0.07 11.48
C PHE A 83 -9.20 -0.61 10.07
N LEU A 84 -9.96 -1.64 9.69
CA LEU A 84 -10.00 -2.24 8.36
C LEU A 84 -11.20 -1.71 7.57
N GLY A 85 -10.97 -1.23 6.35
CA GLY A 85 -12.04 -0.78 5.47
C GLY A 85 -11.58 -0.49 4.05
N LYS A 86 -12.54 -0.32 3.14
CA LYS A 86 -12.26 0.08 1.76
C LYS A 86 -12.02 1.58 1.70
N ILE A 87 -11.10 2.00 0.83
CA ILE A 87 -10.83 3.43 0.60
C ILE A 87 -12.02 4.06 -0.11
N LYS A 88 -12.74 4.95 0.59
CA LYS A 88 -13.86 5.72 0.04
C LYS A 88 -13.38 6.96 -0.69
N SER A 89 -12.45 7.69 -0.08
CA SER A 89 -11.89 8.91 -0.66
C SER A 89 -10.47 9.20 -0.20
N ILE A 90 -9.73 9.89 -1.05
CA ILE A 90 -8.39 10.42 -0.78
C ILE A 90 -8.42 11.88 -1.19
N SER A 91 -8.41 12.78 -0.21
CA SER A 91 -8.48 14.22 -0.39
C SER A 91 -7.11 14.84 -0.11
N ARG A 92 -6.43 15.27 -1.17
CA ARG A 92 -5.13 15.92 -1.05
C ARG A 92 -5.30 17.38 -0.65
N ILE A 93 -4.94 17.71 0.58
CA ILE A 93 -4.97 19.08 1.08
C ILE A 93 -3.61 19.77 0.85
N PHE A 94 -2.52 19.09 1.24
CA PHE A 94 -1.17 19.69 1.24
C PHE A 94 -0.12 18.66 0.76
N LYS A 95 0.75 18.20 1.67
CA LYS A 95 1.69 17.10 1.42
C LYS A 95 0.91 15.81 1.16
N LYS A 96 1.36 15.01 0.19
CA LYS A 96 0.74 13.71 -0.15
C LYS A 96 0.57 12.84 1.11
N SER A 97 1.57 12.78 1.99
CA SER A 97 1.54 12.03 3.26
C SER A 97 0.43 12.46 4.23
N ARG A 98 0.01 13.74 4.18
CA ARG A 98 -1.02 14.32 5.04
C ARG A 98 -2.37 14.44 4.33
N ALA A 99 -2.53 13.79 3.16
CA ALA A 99 -3.83 13.71 2.51
C ALA A 99 -4.83 13.01 3.45
N LEU A 100 -6.05 13.53 3.54
CA LEU A 100 -7.11 12.94 4.32
C LEU A 100 -7.63 11.70 3.57
N VAL A 101 -7.65 10.56 4.25
CA VAL A 101 -8.20 9.31 3.73
C VAL A 101 -9.40 8.92 4.57
N VAL A 102 -10.50 8.59 3.90
CA VAL A 102 -11.70 8.03 4.52
C VAL A 102 -11.78 6.55 4.16
N LEU A 103 -11.81 5.71 5.19
CA LEU A 103 -12.01 4.27 5.08
C LEU A 103 -13.42 3.93 5.54
N GLU A 104 -14.06 2.99 4.87
CA GLU A 104 -15.41 2.52 5.20
C GLU A 104 -15.39 0.99 5.34
N ASN A 105 -15.87 0.49 6.47
CA ASN A 105 -15.98 -0.96 6.68
C ASN A 105 -17.32 -1.49 6.15
N GLU A 106 -17.49 -2.81 6.16
CA GLU A 106 -18.71 -3.47 5.66
C GLU A 106 -19.97 -3.12 6.46
N ARG A 107 -19.80 -2.63 7.70
CA ARG A 107 -20.89 -2.17 8.59
C ARG A 107 -21.26 -0.70 8.36
N GLY A 108 -20.60 -0.01 7.41
CA GLY A 108 -20.83 1.41 7.13
C GLY A 108 -20.20 2.38 8.14
N LYS A 109 -19.35 1.91 9.07
CA LYS A 109 -18.57 2.79 9.95
C LYS A 109 -17.45 3.43 9.12
N GLU A 110 -17.25 4.73 9.28
CA GLU A 110 -16.17 5.46 8.63
C GLU A 110 -15.05 5.78 9.61
N ALA A 111 -13.80 5.58 9.18
CA ALA A 111 -12.62 6.08 9.88
C ALA A 111 -11.92 7.12 9.01
N ARG A 112 -11.51 8.23 9.64
CA ARG A 112 -10.75 9.30 9.00
C ARG A 112 -9.32 9.28 9.50
N THR A 113 -8.36 9.26 8.58
CA THR A 113 -6.93 9.25 8.92
C THR A 113 -6.11 10.00 7.87
N ILE A 114 -4.81 10.14 8.11
CA ILE A 114 -3.88 10.66 7.11
C ILE A 114 -3.31 9.51 6.27
N LEU A 115 -2.95 9.81 5.02
CA LEU A 115 -2.41 8.82 4.10
C LEU A 115 -1.20 8.05 4.64
N GLU A 116 -0.35 8.71 5.43
CA GLU A 116 0.79 8.10 6.08
C GLU A 116 0.45 6.88 6.94
N TYR A 117 -0.74 6.87 7.54
CA TYR A 117 -1.23 5.79 8.39
C TYR A 117 -2.06 4.75 7.64
N VAL A 118 -2.18 4.84 6.32
CA VAL A 118 -2.93 3.88 5.51
C VAL A 118 -1.97 2.84 4.93
N PHE A 119 -2.33 1.57 5.09
CA PHE A 119 -1.62 0.44 4.50
C PHE A 119 -2.61 -0.42 3.71
N VAL A 120 -2.44 -0.48 2.40
CA VAL A 120 -3.30 -1.29 1.52
C VAL A 120 -2.96 -2.76 1.72
N VAL A 121 -3.95 -3.59 2.01
CA VAL A 121 -3.79 -5.03 2.29
C VAL A 121 -4.38 -5.92 1.20
N GLY A 122 -5.15 -5.35 0.27
CA GLY A 122 -5.74 -6.10 -0.84
C GLY A 122 -6.68 -5.23 -1.68
N LYS A 123 -7.32 -5.85 -2.69
CA LYS A 123 -8.33 -5.18 -3.52
C LYS A 123 -9.71 -5.34 -2.90
N GLU A 124 -10.23 -6.56 -2.90
CA GLU A 124 -11.55 -6.89 -2.35
C GLU A 124 -11.40 -7.60 -1.00
N GLU A 125 -10.50 -8.58 -0.94
CA GLU A 125 -10.16 -9.34 0.25
C GLU A 125 -8.72 -9.06 0.71
N PRO A 126 -8.40 -9.24 2.00
CA PRO A 126 -7.03 -9.17 2.50
C PRO A 126 -6.14 -10.22 1.82
N ALA A 127 -4.96 -9.82 1.34
CA ALA A 127 -3.96 -10.74 0.80
C ALA A 127 -3.16 -11.49 1.90
N ILE A 128 -3.46 -11.22 3.17
CA ILE A 128 -2.89 -11.84 4.36
C ILE A 128 -3.98 -12.08 5.40
N SER A 129 -3.76 -13.05 6.28
CA SER A 129 -4.60 -13.28 7.44
C SER A 129 -4.48 -12.11 8.41
N LEU A 130 -5.63 -11.59 8.86
CA LEU A 130 -5.71 -10.49 9.82
C LEU A 130 -6.27 -11.00 11.15
N PRO A 131 -5.85 -10.41 12.29
CA PRO A 131 -6.44 -10.73 13.60
C PRO A 131 -7.95 -10.46 13.61
N GLU A 132 -8.71 -11.23 14.40
CA GLU A 132 -10.16 -11.09 14.48
C GLU A 132 -10.60 -9.68 14.89
N GLU A 133 -9.84 -9.01 15.74
CA GLU A 133 -10.14 -7.66 16.24
C GLU A 133 -10.12 -6.63 15.12
N VAL A 134 -9.20 -6.79 14.16
CA VAL A 134 -9.09 -5.96 12.96
C VAL A 134 -10.23 -6.25 12.00
N MET A 135 -10.60 -7.52 11.85
CA MET A 135 -11.74 -7.93 11.01
C MET A 135 -13.09 -7.45 11.56
N LYS A 136 -13.25 -7.41 12.89
CA LYS A 136 -14.46 -6.89 13.56
C LYS A 136 -14.58 -5.36 13.47
N GLY A 137 -13.55 -4.67 12.99
CA GLY A 137 -13.60 -3.26 12.60
C GLY A 137 -13.62 -2.27 13.77
N GLY A 138 -13.02 -2.66 14.90
CA GLY A 138 -13.00 -1.89 16.15
C GLY A 138 -14.41 -1.70 16.72
N GLU A 139 -14.69 -2.27 17.88
CA GLU A 139 -15.93 -2.00 18.63
C GLU A 139 -16.19 -0.48 18.74
#